data_AF-A0AAD4EMS4-F1
#
_entry.id   AF-A0AAD4EMS4-F1
#
_cell.length_a   1.000
_cell.length_b   1.000
_cell.length_c   1.000
_cell.angle_alpha   90.00
_cell.angle_beta   90.00
_cell.angle_gamma   90.00
#
_symmetry.space_group_name_H-M   'P 1'
#
loop_
_entity.id
_entity.type
_entity.pdbx_description
1 polymer ?
#
loop_
_entity_poly.entity_id
_entity_poly.type
_entity_poly.pdbx_seq_one_letter_code
_entity_poly.pdbx_strand_id
1 'polypeptide(L)'
;MHNTTGERLQQHQHLSWRRASGLYANNKQLIGDAAQNQATMSPHNVIFDAKVHISDAEVQPDIKHFPFTVFNKAGKPYIRLEQKEFSPKEILSMVLLKMKETAESYLGYNIDDTVITVPAYFNDSQRQATKDAGTISGMNVLCIINKPTAAAIAYSLDKKVVGERNVLIFDLGGGTFDVSLLTIEEGIFEVKATAGDTHLGGEDFGNQLINHFAQGFKRKHKKGE
;
A
#
# COMPACT_ATOMS: atom_id res chain seq x y z
N MET A 1 15.57 15.14 29.66
CA MET A 1 14.45 15.62 28.82
C MET A 1 14.25 14.61 27.71
N HIS A 2 13.23 13.77 27.84
CA HIS A 2 12.95 12.67 26.91
C HIS A 2 12.37 13.20 25.59
N ASN A 3 12.90 12.68 24.49
CA ASN A 3 12.51 12.99 23.12
C ASN A 3 11.22 12.23 22.78
N THR A 4 10.06 12.76 23.18
CA THR A 4 8.73 12.14 23.01
C THR A 4 8.04 12.43 21.69
N THR A 5 8.72 13.06 20.73
CA THR A 5 8.14 13.45 19.43
C THR A 5 8.15 12.33 18.39
N GLY A 6 9.01 11.31 18.53
CA GLY A 6 9.11 10.20 17.57
C GLY A 6 8.07 9.08 17.77
N GLU A 7 7.62 8.83 19.00
CA GLU A 7 6.74 7.68 19.31
C GLU A 7 5.26 7.93 18.96
N ARG A 8 4.82 9.19 18.83
CA ARG A 8 3.40 9.51 18.57
C ARG A 8 2.94 9.29 17.12
N LEU A 9 3.87 9.15 16.16
CA LEU A 9 3.53 8.87 14.76
C LEU A 9 3.29 7.38 14.46
N GLN A 10 3.66 6.47 15.36
CA GLN A 10 3.51 5.03 15.11
C GLN A 10 2.09 4.49 15.36
N GLN A 11 1.18 5.23 15.99
CA GLN A 11 -0.10 4.65 16.44
C GLN A 11 -1.35 5.00 15.63
N HIS A 12 -1.33 5.93 14.68
CA HIS A 12 -2.54 6.18 13.87
C HIS A 12 -2.20 6.50 12.41
N GLN A 13 -2.78 5.70 11.51
CA GLN A 13 -2.75 5.79 10.04
C GLN A 13 -1.61 5.04 9.31
N HIS A 14 -1.55 3.72 9.50
CA HIS A 14 -0.95 2.86 8.48
C HIS A 14 -1.98 2.64 7.35
N LEU A 15 -1.92 3.44 6.29
CA LEU A 15 -2.66 3.14 5.06
C LEU A 15 -1.91 2.03 4.32
N SER A 16 -2.41 0.81 4.47
CA SER A 16 -2.06 -0.30 3.57
C SER A 16 -2.58 0.04 2.18
N TRP A 17 -1.80 -0.26 1.14
CA TRP A 17 -2.22 -0.15 -0.28
C TRP A 17 -3.49 -0.96 -0.61
N ARG A 18 -3.87 -1.89 0.28
CA ARG A 18 -5.11 -2.68 0.25
C ARG A 18 -6.33 -1.99 0.89
N ARG A 19 -6.14 -0.90 1.64
CA ARG A 19 -7.27 -0.08 2.16
C ARG A 19 -7.75 0.86 1.06
N ALA A 20 -9.06 1.13 1.03
CA ALA A 20 -9.73 1.94 0.01
C ALA A 20 -8.90 3.17 -0.40
N SER A 21 -8.34 3.09 -1.61
CA SER A 21 -7.37 4.02 -2.20
C SER A 21 -8.06 5.22 -2.85
N GLY A 22 -9.35 5.11 -3.17
CA GLY A 22 -10.14 6.22 -3.69
C GLY A 22 -11.58 5.84 -3.93
N LEU A 23 -12.49 6.75 -3.60
CA LEU A 23 -13.89 6.71 -4.00
C LEU A 23 -14.17 8.01 -4.75
N TYR A 24 -14.83 7.91 -5.90
CA TYR A 24 -15.50 9.07 -6.50
C TYR A 24 -17.00 8.87 -6.27
N ALA A 25 -17.61 9.71 -5.43
CA ALA A 25 -19.04 9.65 -5.13
C ALA A 25 -19.61 11.06 -5.01
N ASN A 26 -20.79 11.30 -5.59
CA ASN A 26 -21.49 12.60 -5.53
C ASN A 26 -20.61 13.79 -5.94
N ASN A 27 -19.82 13.65 -7.01
CA ASN A 27 -18.84 14.65 -7.47
C ASN A 27 -17.73 15.01 -6.46
N LYS A 28 -17.50 14.18 -5.45
CA LYS A 28 -16.41 14.35 -4.48
C LYS A 28 -15.50 13.13 -4.50
N GLN A 29 -14.21 13.41 -4.40
CA GLN A 29 -13.18 12.40 -4.23
C GLN A 29 -12.97 12.17 -2.73
N LEU A 30 -13.17 10.93 -2.28
CA LEU A 30 -12.86 10.49 -0.93
C LEU A 30 -11.67 9.53 -0.97
N ILE A 31 -10.80 9.58 0.03
CA ILE A 31 -9.56 8.79 0.10
C ILE A 31 -9.40 8.30 1.54
N GLY A 32 -8.85 7.09 1.72
CA GLY A 32 -8.62 6.51 3.04
C GLY A 32 -9.91 6.15 3.75
N ASP A 33 -10.02 6.45 5.04
CA ASP A 33 -11.15 6.03 5.88
C ASP A 33 -12.51 6.49 5.33
N ALA A 34 -12.57 7.68 4.73
CA ALA A 34 -13.79 8.20 4.12
C ALA A 34 -14.26 7.35 2.92
N ALA A 35 -13.33 6.82 2.11
CA ALA A 35 -13.64 5.89 1.03
C ALA A 35 -13.99 4.50 1.59
N GLN A 36 -13.25 4.02 2.59
CA GLN A 36 -13.45 2.71 3.21
C GLN A 36 -14.85 2.59 3.83
N ASN A 37 -15.33 3.64 4.50
CA ASN A 37 -16.66 3.66 5.14
C ASN A 37 -17.81 3.57 4.12
N GLN A 38 -17.55 3.87 2.85
CA GLN A 38 -18.54 3.78 1.77
C GLN A 38 -18.46 2.45 1.01
N ALA A 39 -17.47 1.59 1.27
CA ALA A 39 -17.23 0.35 0.53
C ALA A 39 -18.43 -0.60 0.55
N THR A 40 -19.17 -0.66 1.66
CA THR A 40 -20.38 -1.50 1.77
C THR A 40 -21.56 -0.93 0.98
N MET A 41 -21.63 0.39 0.79
CA MET A 41 -22.76 1.07 0.15
C MET A 41 -22.55 1.30 -1.35
N SER A 42 -21.30 1.52 -1.76
CA SER A 42 -20.93 1.79 -3.15
C SER A 42 -19.70 0.99 -3.56
N PRO A 43 -19.75 -0.36 -3.52
CA PRO A 43 -18.58 -1.21 -3.76
C PRO A 43 -17.97 -0.98 -5.16
N HIS A 44 -18.78 -0.69 -6.17
CA HIS A 44 -18.32 -0.43 -7.54
C HIS A 44 -17.54 0.88 -7.73
N ASN A 45 -17.66 1.81 -6.78
CA ASN A 45 -17.03 3.12 -6.84
C ASN A 45 -15.86 3.27 -5.86
N VAL A 46 -15.57 2.25 -5.03
CA VAL A 46 -14.42 2.23 -4.14
C VAL A 46 -13.32 1.38 -4.75
N ILE A 47 -12.17 2.01 -5.01
CA ILE A 47 -10.96 1.29 -5.38
C ILE A 47 -10.22 0.90 -4.11
N PHE A 48 -9.79 -0.34 -4.04
CA PHE A 48 -8.77 -0.86 -3.14
C PHE A 48 -7.81 -1.69 -3.98
N ASP A 49 -6.62 -1.99 -3.44
CA ASP A 49 -5.60 -2.74 -4.19
C ASP A 49 -5.29 -2.13 -5.55
N ALA A 50 -5.20 -0.79 -5.60
CA ALA A 50 -4.70 -0.07 -6.75
C ALA A 50 -3.20 -0.36 -6.92
N LYS A 51 -2.86 -1.59 -7.31
CA LYS A 51 -1.54 -1.94 -7.80
C LYS A 51 -1.33 -1.09 -9.04
N VAL A 52 -0.20 -0.39 -9.12
CA VAL A 52 0.17 0.40 -10.30
C VAL A 52 0.25 -0.48 -11.57
N HIS A 53 0.21 -1.81 -11.41
CA HIS A 53 0.48 -2.82 -12.41
C HIS A 53 -0.71 -3.76 -12.65
N ILE A 54 -1.87 -3.17 -12.85
CA ILE A 54 -3.07 -3.92 -13.24
C ILE A 54 -2.86 -4.72 -14.55
N SER A 55 -1.87 -4.36 -15.37
CA SER A 55 -1.51 -5.11 -16.58
C SER A 55 -0.73 -6.39 -16.34
N ASP A 56 -0.12 -6.57 -15.17
CA ASP A 56 0.78 -7.71 -14.94
C ASP A 56 -0.03 -9.01 -14.92
N ALA A 57 0.55 -10.09 -15.48
CA ALA A 57 -0.12 -11.38 -15.58
C ALA A 57 -0.59 -11.91 -14.21
N GLU A 58 0.16 -11.58 -13.15
CA GLU A 58 -0.13 -11.92 -11.76
C GLU A 58 -1.39 -11.22 -11.21
N VAL A 59 -1.79 -10.08 -11.79
CA VAL A 59 -2.95 -9.28 -11.35
C VAL A 59 -4.19 -9.60 -12.17
N GLN A 60 -4.06 -10.22 -13.35
CA GLN A 60 -5.21 -10.60 -14.18
C GLN A 60 -6.24 -11.50 -13.48
N PRO A 61 -5.85 -12.47 -12.62
CA PRO A 61 -6.81 -13.22 -11.82
C PRO A 61 -7.59 -12.32 -10.85
N ASP A 62 -6.91 -11.36 -10.22
CA ASP A 62 -7.49 -10.44 -9.22
C ASP A 62 -8.58 -9.54 -9.84
N ILE A 63 -8.41 -9.13 -11.12
CA ILE A 63 -9.35 -8.25 -11.83
C ILE A 63 -10.79 -8.80 -11.83
N LYS A 64 -10.95 -10.13 -11.91
CA LYS A 64 -12.27 -10.78 -11.91
C LYS A 64 -13.00 -10.66 -10.58
N HIS A 65 -12.27 -10.39 -9.50
CA HIS A 65 -12.79 -10.28 -8.16
C HIS A 65 -12.98 -8.83 -7.71
N PHE A 66 -12.51 -7.86 -8.51
CA PHE A 66 -12.73 -6.45 -8.20
C PHE A 66 -14.19 -6.05 -8.43
N PRO A 67 -14.77 -5.26 -7.52
CA PRO A 67 -16.10 -4.73 -7.71
C PRO A 67 -16.12 -3.57 -8.71
N PHE A 68 -14.98 -2.94 -9.00
CA PHE A 68 -14.85 -1.83 -9.97
C PHE A 68 -14.43 -2.34 -11.35
N THR A 69 -14.73 -1.53 -12.38
CA THR A 69 -14.43 -1.90 -13.77
C THR A 69 -12.99 -1.55 -14.15
N VAL A 70 -12.23 -2.55 -14.60
CA VAL A 70 -10.94 -2.39 -15.26
C VAL A 70 -11.10 -2.66 -16.75
N PHE A 71 -10.54 -1.80 -17.60
CA PHE A 71 -10.60 -1.95 -19.05
C PHE A 71 -9.30 -1.49 -19.73
N ASN A 72 -9.06 -1.95 -20.96
CA ASN A 72 -7.92 -1.52 -21.76
C ASN A 72 -8.26 -0.24 -22.52
N LYS A 73 -7.42 0.78 -22.41
CA LYS A 73 -7.47 2.01 -23.20
C LYS A 73 -6.10 2.23 -23.82
N ALA A 74 -6.03 2.09 -25.15
CA ALA A 74 -4.79 2.25 -25.93
C ALA A 74 -3.61 1.39 -25.41
N GLY A 75 -3.88 0.12 -25.07
CA GLY A 75 -2.87 -0.83 -24.59
C GLY A 75 -2.53 -0.70 -23.10
N LYS A 76 -3.18 0.21 -22.36
CA LYS A 76 -2.93 0.46 -20.94
C LYS A 76 -4.18 0.18 -20.10
N PRO A 77 -4.04 -0.26 -18.85
CA PRO A 77 -5.16 -0.53 -17.97
C PRO A 77 -5.72 0.79 -17.44
N TYR A 78 -7.03 0.91 -17.43
CA TYR A 78 -7.77 2.03 -16.86
C TYR A 78 -8.88 1.50 -15.95
N ILE A 79 -9.16 2.26 -14.90
CA ILE A 79 -10.19 1.99 -13.91
C ILE A 79 -11.31 3.01 -14.13
N ARG A 80 -12.55 2.52 -14.24
CA ARG A 80 -13.73 3.39 -14.33
C ARG A 80 -14.41 3.48 -12.98
N LEU A 81 -14.56 4.70 -12.47
CA LEU A 81 -15.38 5.03 -11.31
C LEU A 81 -16.47 6.00 -11.75
N GLU A 82 -17.74 5.62 -11.53
CA GLU A 82 -18.89 6.34 -12.09
C GLU A 82 -18.70 6.62 -13.60
N GLN A 83 -18.59 7.89 -13.99
CA GLN A 83 -18.37 8.35 -15.38
C GLN A 83 -16.94 8.82 -15.64
N LYS A 84 -16.00 8.61 -14.71
CA LYS A 84 -14.61 9.03 -14.82
C LYS A 84 -13.68 7.84 -15.02
N GLU A 85 -12.61 8.07 -15.76
CA GLU A 85 -11.61 7.06 -16.10
C GLU A 85 -10.26 7.49 -15.53
N PHE A 86 -9.60 6.59 -14.82
CA PHE A 86 -8.33 6.84 -14.18
C PHE A 86 -7.34 5.75 -14.54
N SER A 87 -6.11 6.14 -14.83
CA SER A 87 -4.98 5.23 -14.86
C SER A 87 -4.58 4.83 -13.44
N PRO A 88 -3.92 3.67 -13.24
CA PRO A 88 -3.44 3.26 -11.91
C PRO A 88 -2.54 4.31 -11.24
N LYS A 89 -1.70 5.00 -12.02
CA LYS A 89 -0.83 6.07 -11.51
C LYS A 89 -1.61 7.30 -11.03
N GLU A 90 -2.74 7.62 -11.67
CA GLU A 90 -3.61 8.71 -11.21
C GLU A 90 -4.23 8.34 -9.88
N ILE A 91 -4.76 7.12 -9.72
CA ILE A 91 -5.25 6.65 -8.42
C ILE A 91 -4.15 6.66 -7.34
N LEU A 92 -2.93 6.23 -7.68
CA LEU A 92 -1.81 6.30 -6.74
C LEU A 92 -1.50 7.75 -6.35
N SER A 93 -1.54 8.69 -7.30
CA SER A 93 -1.30 10.11 -7.03
C SER A 93 -2.32 10.70 -6.07
N MET A 94 -3.57 10.23 -6.10
CA MET A 94 -4.60 10.64 -5.15
C MET A 94 -4.22 10.24 -3.72
N VAL A 95 -3.79 8.99 -3.52
CA VAL A 95 -3.34 8.50 -2.21
C VAL A 95 -2.12 9.31 -1.73
N LEU A 96 -1.14 9.53 -2.61
CA LEU A 96 0.07 10.29 -2.29
C LEU A 96 -0.23 11.75 -1.94
N LEU A 97 -1.12 12.41 -2.67
CA LEU A 97 -1.60 13.76 -2.36
C LEU A 97 -2.25 13.78 -0.97
N LYS A 98 -3.06 12.78 -0.62
CA LYS A 98 -3.65 12.71 0.72
C LYS A 98 -2.60 12.58 1.82
N MET A 99 -1.52 11.85 1.56
CA MET A 99 -0.40 11.71 2.50
C MET A 99 0.37 13.02 2.65
N LYS A 100 0.59 13.74 1.54
CA LYS A 100 1.13 15.10 1.55
C LYS A 100 0.28 16.03 2.42
N GLU A 101 -1.02 16.14 2.13
CA GLU A 101 -1.94 17.00 2.91
C GLU A 101 -1.93 16.66 4.41
N THR A 102 -1.86 15.37 4.74
CA THR A 102 -1.83 14.91 6.13
C THR A 102 -0.55 15.36 6.84
N ALA A 103 0.60 15.22 6.18
CA ALA A 103 1.87 15.65 6.72
C ALA A 103 1.99 17.18 6.79
N GLU A 104 1.51 17.92 5.77
CA GLU A 104 1.46 19.38 5.76
C GLU A 104 0.57 19.92 6.88
N SER A 105 -0.60 19.30 7.11
CA SER A 105 -1.49 19.67 8.21
C SER A 105 -0.84 19.43 9.58
N TYR A 106 0.02 18.42 9.71
CA TYR A 106 0.74 18.15 10.96
C TYR A 106 1.90 19.12 11.19
N LEU A 107 2.65 19.45 10.12
CA LEU A 107 3.85 20.27 10.18
C LEU A 107 3.58 21.78 10.11
N GLY A 108 2.45 22.19 9.52
CA GLY A 108 2.05 23.59 9.35
C GLY A 108 2.75 24.31 8.18
N TYR A 109 3.39 23.58 7.27
CA TYR A 109 4.03 24.14 6.07
C TYR A 109 3.95 23.17 4.88
N ASN A 110 4.17 23.69 3.66
CA ASN A 110 4.09 22.91 2.43
C ASN A 110 5.28 21.94 2.28
N ILE A 111 5.01 20.72 1.85
CA ILE A 111 6.03 19.69 1.60
C ILE A 111 6.26 19.55 0.10
N ASP A 112 7.46 19.90 -0.33
CA ASP A 112 7.85 19.80 -1.73
C ASP A 112 8.62 18.51 -2.02
N ASP A 113 9.59 18.17 -1.18
CA ASP A 113 10.49 17.03 -1.40
C ASP A 113 10.00 15.75 -0.70
N THR A 114 10.09 14.62 -1.40
CA THR A 114 9.66 13.32 -0.85
C THR A 114 10.56 12.15 -1.25
N VAL A 115 10.59 11.14 -0.41
CA VAL A 115 11.15 9.81 -0.70
C VAL A 115 10.00 8.81 -0.61
N ILE A 116 9.81 8.00 -1.65
CA ILE A 116 8.71 7.03 -1.72
C ILE A 116 9.30 5.62 -1.68
N THR A 117 8.73 4.75 -0.84
CA THR A 117 9.13 3.35 -0.74
C THR A 117 8.37 2.46 -1.73
N VAL A 118 9.04 1.47 -2.32
CA VAL A 118 8.43 0.42 -3.15
C VAL A 118 8.91 -0.98 -2.73
N PRO A 119 8.19 -2.07 -3.06
CA PRO A 119 8.70 -3.42 -2.88
C PRO A 119 10.04 -3.63 -3.59
N ALA A 120 10.93 -4.45 -3.03
CA ALA A 120 12.27 -4.67 -3.58
C ALA A 120 12.24 -5.32 -4.97
N TYR A 121 11.24 -6.18 -5.24
CA TYR A 121 11.05 -6.86 -6.51
C TYR A 121 10.45 -5.94 -7.61
N PHE A 122 10.16 -4.66 -7.32
CA PHE A 122 9.66 -3.76 -8.35
C PHE A 122 10.70 -3.54 -9.46
N ASN A 123 10.27 -3.73 -10.72
CA ASN A 123 11.07 -3.43 -11.89
C ASN A 123 11.09 -1.92 -12.21
N ASP A 124 11.90 -1.52 -13.19
CA ASP A 124 12.10 -0.10 -13.55
C ASP A 124 10.81 0.60 -13.97
N SER A 125 9.94 -0.07 -14.72
CA SER A 125 8.66 0.52 -15.14
C SER A 125 7.75 0.78 -13.94
N GLN A 126 7.77 -0.12 -12.95
CA GLN A 126 6.96 -0.02 -11.74
C GLN A 126 7.47 1.10 -10.82
N ARG A 127 8.79 1.23 -10.70
CA ARG A 127 9.46 2.34 -10.00
C ARG A 127 9.16 3.68 -10.65
N GLN A 128 9.25 3.74 -11.98
CA GLN A 128 8.97 4.96 -12.72
C GLN A 128 7.50 5.38 -12.57
N ALA A 129 6.56 4.45 -12.65
CA ALA A 129 5.14 4.76 -12.48
C ALA A 129 4.80 5.26 -11.06
N THR A 130 5.51 4.76 -10.04
CA THR A 130 5.41 5.27 -8.66
C THR A 130 5.99 6.69 -8.54
N LYS A 131 7.14 6.94 -9.17
CA LYS A 131 7.75 8.28 -9.24
C LYS A 131 6.82 9.28 -9.93
N ASP A 132 6.26 8.91 -11.07
CA ASP A 132 5.30 9.71 -11.83
C ASP A 132 4.08 10.07 -10.99
N ALA A 133 3.54 9.11 -10.20
CA ALA A 133 2.43 9.38 -9.30
C ALA A 133 2.79 10.42 -8.23
N GLY A 134 4.01 10.38 -7.69
CA GLY A 134 4.52 11.40 -6.77
C GLY A 134 4.59 12.78 -7.43
N THR A 135 5.08 12.86 -8.67
CA THR A 135 5.13 14.11 -9.44
C THR A 135 3.73 14.65 -9.76
N ILE A 136 2.77 13.80 -10.15
CA ILE A 136 1.37 14.18 -10.37
C ILE A 136 0.74 14.77 -9.09
N SER A 137 1.18 14.29 -7.93
CA SER A 137 0.74 14.78 -6.61
C SER A 137 1.38 16.12 -6.21
N GLY A 138 2.18 16.74 -7.09
CA GLY A 138 2.87 17.99 -6.80
C GLY A 138 4.02 17.85 -5.81
N MET A 139 4.72 16.71 -5.81
CA MET A 139 5.93 16.47 -5.02
C MET A 139 7.15 16.25 -5.92
N ASN A 140 8.30 16.75 -5.50
CA ASN A 140 9.61 16.40 -6.02
C ASN A 140 10.08 15.08 -5.40
N VAL A 141 10.05 14.01 -6.19
CA VAL A 141 10.47 12.67 -5.72
C VAL A 141 11.99 12.56 -5.80
N LEU A 142 12.66 12.79 -4.67
CA LEU A 142 14.12 12.74 -4.53
C LEU A 142 14.66 11.35 -4.82
N CYS A 143 13.98 10.33 -4.30
CA CYS A 143 14.42 8.94 -4.42
C CYS A 143 13.25 7.97 -4.31
N ILE A 144 13.37 6.85 -5.02
CA ILE A 144 12.56 5.66 -4.80
C ILE A 144 13.45 4.64 -4.09
N ILE A 145 13.10 4.27 -2.86
CA ILE A 145 13.86 3.31 -2.06
C ILE A 145 13.10 2.01 -1.88
N ASN A 146 13.81 0.91 -1.67
CA ASN A 146 13.18 -0.36 -1.36
C ASN A 146 12.59 -0.32 0.06
N LYS A 147 11.37 -0.82 0.23
CA LYS A 147 10.70 -1.00 1.52
C LYS A 147 11.60 -1.74 2.53
N PRO A 148 12.25 -2.88 2.19
CA PRO A 148 13.17 -3.51 3.13
C PRO A 148 14.39 -2.63 3.46
N THR A 149 14.95 -1.89 2.51
CA THR A 149 16.04 -0.95 2.81
C THR A 149 15.58 0.16 3.76
N ALA A 150 14.37 0.71 3.56
CA ALA A 150 13.79 1.71 4.46
C ALA A 150 13.62 1.16 5.89
N ALA A 151 13.13 -0.08 6.02
CA ALA A 151 13.00 -0.75 7.31
C ALA A 151 14.36 -1.01 7.98
N ALA A 152 15.37 -1.42 7.21
CA ALA A 152 16.74 -1.58 7.71
C ALA A 152 17.34 -0.26 8.19
N ILE A 153 17.17 0.83 7.42
CA ILE A 153 17.61 2.17 7.81
C ILE A 153 16.96 2.53 9.15
N ALA A 154 15.63 2.45 9.25
CA ALA A 154 14.90 2.77 10.48
C ALA A 154 15.39 1.97 11.70
N TYR A 155 15.67 0.67 11.51
CA TYR A 155 16.22 -0.18 12.58
C TYR A 155 17.66 0.18 12.98
N SER A 156 18.45 0.69 12.03
CA SER A 156 19.87 1.01 12.20
C SER A 156 20.14 2.41 12.76
N LEU A 157 19.16 3.34 12.73
CA LEU A 157 19.35 4.76 13.10
C LEU A 157 20.00 4.98 14.47
N ASP A 158 19.64 4.16 15.47
CA ASP A 158 20.16 4.27 16.84
C ASP A 158 21.29 3.28 17.15
N LYS A 159 21.74 2.50 16.16
CA LYS A 159 22.68 1.39 16.37
C LYS A 159 24.03 1.69 15.75
N LYS A 160 25.07 1.74 16.58
CA LYS A 160 26.45 1.68 16.10
C LYS A 160 26.72 0.27 15.56
N VAL A 161 26.47 0.08 14.28
CA VAL A 161 26.80 -1.14 13.55
C VAL A 161 28.28 -1.07 13.20
N VAL A 162 29.08 -1.98 13.78
CA VAL A 162 30.49 -2.19 13.42
C VAL A 162 30.59 -3.51 12.67
N GLY A 163 31.25 -3.48 11.52
CA GLY A 163 31.42 -4.63 10.62
C GLY A 163 30.18 -4.95 9.79
N GLU A 164 30.35 -5.90 8.87
CA GLU A 164 29.28 -6.46 8.05
C GLU A 164 28.20 -7.13 8.92
N ARG A 165 26.93 -6.85 8.64
CA ARG A 165 25.79 -7.53 9.26
C ARG A 165 24.80 -8.03 8.23
N ASN A 166 24.37 -9.27 8.43
CA ASN A 166 23.24 -9.82 7.70
C ASN A 166 21.95 -9.59 8.49
N VAL A 167 20.96 -8.99 7.84
CA VAL A 167 19.66 -8.61 8.40
C VAL A 167 18.57 -9.27 7.59
N LEU A 168 17.71 -10.05 8.26
CA LEU A 168 16.50 -10.59 7.66
C LEU A 168 15.31 -9.72 8.04
N ILE A 169 14.60 -9.25 7.04
CA ILE A 169 13.40 -8.44 7.16
C ILE A 169 12.21 -9.33 6.90
N PHE A 170 11.30 -9.36 7.86
CA PHE A 170 10.04 -10.09 7.79
C PHE A 170 8.90 -9.07 7.79
N ASP A 171 8.17 -9.00 6.69
CA ASP A 171 7.14 -7.99 6.45
C ASP A 171 5.83 -8.68 6.08
N LEU A 172 4.95 -8.83 7.07
CA LEU A 172 3.64 -9.46 6.91
C LEU A 172 2.55 -8.39 6.98
N GLY A 173 2.11 -7.96 5.80
CA GLY A 173 1.12 -6.90 5.63
C GLY A 173 -0.33 -7.39 5.65
N GLY A 174 -1.23 -6.52 5.19
CA GLY A 174 -2.66 -6.84 5.08
C GLY A 174 -2.99 -7.90 4.03
N GLY A 175 -2.20 -8.01 2.97
CA GLY A 175 -2.40 -9.04 1.93
C GLY A 175 -1.15 -9.32 1.10
N THR A 176 0.03 -8.95 1.59
CA THR A 176 1.31 -9.41 1.04
C THR A 176 2.22 -9.82 2.18
N PHE A 177 3.04 -10.83 1.91
CA PHE A 177 4.08 -11.31 2.80
C PHE A 177 5.42 -11.26 2.06
N ASP A 178 6.35 -10.45 2.56
CA ASP A 178 7.66 -10.25 1.97
C ASP A 178 8.77 -10.60 2.97
N VAL A 179 9.77 -11.35 2.51
CA VAL A 179 11.00 -11.64 3.23
C VAL A 179 12.18 -11.15 2.42
N SER A 180 13.07 -10.37 3.04
CA SER A 180 14.29 -9.88 2.38
C SER A 180 15.51 -10.12 3.26
N LEU A 181 16.58 -10.67 2.69
CA LEU A 181 17.89 -10.76 3.33
C LEU A 181 18.78 -9.62 2.81
N LEU A 182 19.29 -8.81 3.73
CA LEU A 182 20.14 -7.67 3.42
C LEU A 182 21.49 -7.84 4.09
N THR A 183 22.53 -7.35 3.43
CA THR A 183 23.83 -7.10 4.04
C THR A 183 23.99 -5.61 4.27
N ILE A 184 24.43 -5.24 5.46
CA ILE A 184 24.69 -3.86 5.87
C ILE A 184 26.16 -3.75 6.23
N GLU A 185 26.90 -2.90 5.52
CA GLU A 185 28.32 -2.64 5.76
C GLU A 185 28.60 -1.16 5.51
N GLU A 186 29.16 -0.46 6.51
CA GLU A 186 29.57 0.96 6.40
C GLU A 186 28.48 1.90 5.83
N GLY A 187 27.21 1.63 6.13
CA GLY A 187 26.06 2.42 5.64
C GLY A 187 25.58 2.06 4.24
N ILE A 188 26.19 1.06 3.59
CA ILE A 188 25.73 0.46 2.34
C ILE A 188 24.74 -0.65 2.69
N PHE A 189 23.57 -0.61 2.04
CA PHE A 189 22.51 -1.60 2.21
C PHE A 189 22.34 -2.36 0.90
N GLU A 190 22.72 -3.64 0.90
CA GLU A 190 22.62 -4.50 -0.28
C GLU A 190 21.55 -5.57 -0.06
N VAL A 191 20.60 -5.69 -0.99
CA VAL A 191 19.60 -6.75 -0.98
C VAL A 191 20.23 -8.01 -1.58
N LYS A 192 20.39 -9.06 -0.77
CA LYS A 192 20.99 -10.34 -1.19
C LYS A 192 19.95 -11.31 -1.75
N ALA A 193 18.76 -11.35 -1.14
CA ALA A 193 17.68 -12.22 -1.58
C ALA A 193 16.32 -11.65 -1.17
N THR A 194 15.30 -11.93 -1.98
CA THR A 194 13.90 -11.62 -1.70
C THR A 194 13.02 -12.82 -2.01
N ALA A 195 12.09 -13.14 -1.13
CA ALA A 195 11.08 -14.17 -1.31
C ALA A 195 9.77 -13.71 -0.64
N GLY A 196 8.65 -14.38 -0.91
CA GLY A 196 7.39 -13.97 -0.32
C GLY A 196 6.18 -14.61 -0.99
N ASP A 197 5.01 -14.12 -0.60
CA ASP A 197 3.71 -14.46 -1.16
C ASP A 197 2.90 -13.17 -1.35
N THR A 198 2.57 -12.84 -2.59
CA THR A 198 1.87 -11.61 -2.98
C THR A 198 0.37 -11.64 -2.70
N HIS A 199 -0.13 -12.77 -2.18
CA HIS A 199 -1.53 -13.04 -1.88
C HIS A 199 -1.75 -13.60 -0.47
N LEU A 200 -0.78 -13.42 0.44
CA LEU A 200 -0.89 -13.81 1.85
C LEU A 200 -0.81 -12.59 2.77
N GLY A 201 -1.75 -12.46 3.71
CA GLY A 201 -1.63 -11.46 4.79
C GLY A 201 -2.77 -11.48 5.81
N GLY A 202 -2.94 -10.35 6.49
CA GLY A 202 -3.98 -10.13 7.49
C GLY A 202 -5.41 -10.45 7.04
N GLU A 203 -5.73 -10.24 5.77
CA GLU A 203 -7.03 -10.54 5.15
C GLU A 203 -7.35 -12.03 5.21
N ASP A 204 -6.37 -12.90 4.97
CA ASP A 204 -6.55 -14.35 5.04
C ASP A 204 -6.87 -14.81 6.46
N PHE A 205 -6.17 -14.27 7.45
CA PHE A 205 -6.48 -14.54 8.86
C PHE A 205 -7.88 -14.05 9.23
N GLY A 206 -8.28 -12.88 8.73
CA GLY A 206 -9.64 -12.36 8.88
C GLY A 206 -10.69 -13.27 8.28
N ASN A 207 -10.46 -13.75 7.05
CA ASN A 207 -11.36 -14.67 6.35
C ASN A 207 -11.48 -16.02 7.07
N GLN A 208 -10.39 -16.55 7.63
CA GLN A 208 -10.42 -17.76 8.45
C GLN A 208 -11.30 -17.57 9.70
N LEU A 209 -11.18 -16.42 10.39
CA LEU A 209 -12.03 -16.10 11.53
C LEU A 209 -13.50 -15.95 11.14
N ILE A 210 -13.80 -15.24 10.04
CA ILE A 210 -15.15 -15.10 9.51
C ILE A 210 -15.77 -16.47 9.24
N ASN A 211 -15.05 -17.34 8.54
CA ASN A 211 -15.51 -18.70 8.24
C ASN A 211 -15.77 -19.52 9.51
N HIS A 212 -14.87 -19.44 10.48
CA HIS A 212 -15.03 -20.11 11.77
C HIS A 212 -16.33 -19.67 12.48
N PHE A 213 -16.55 -18.36 12.60
CA PHE A 213 -17.75 -17.82 13.25
C PHE A 213 -19.03 -18.11 12.46
N ALA A 214 -18.99 -18.02 11.13
CA ALA A 214 -20.14 -18.35 10.27
C ALA A 214 -20.55 -19.83 10.43
N GLN A 215 -19.59 -20.75 10.47
CA GLN A 215 -19.85 -22.16 10.74
C GLN A 215 -20.38 -22.39 12.16
N GLY A 216 -19.78 -21.73 13.16
CA GLY A 216 -20.24 -21.77 14.55
C GLY A 216 -21.68 -21.28 14.72
N PHE A 217 -22.04 -20.19 14.03
CA PHE A 217 -23.40 -19.65 13.99
C PHE A 217 -24.39 -20.63 13.36
N LYS A 218 -24.05 -21.17 12.17
CA LYS A 218 -24.86 -22.22 11.52
C LYS A 218 -25.09 -23.42 12.42
N ARG A 219 -24.08 -23.87 13.17
CA ARG A 219 -24.21 -25.00 14.11
C ARG A 219 -25.14 -24.69 15.29
N LYS A 220 -25.05 -23.47 15.86
CA LYS A 220 -25.88 -23.06 17.00
C LYS A 220 -27.33 -22.73 16.64
N HIS A 221 -27.56 -22.27 15.42
CA HIS A 221 -28.86 -21.71 15.00
C HIS A 221 -29.52 -22.44 13.83
N LYS A 222 -29.00 -23.60 13.41
CA LYS A 222 -29.79 -24.55 12.61
C LYS A 222 -30.94 -25.08 13.47
N LYS A 223 -32.09 -24.40 13.41
CA LYS A 223 -33.39 -25.02 13.73
C LYS A 223 -33.63 -26.09 12.66
N GLY A 224 -33.98 -27.30 13.10
CA GLY A 224 -34.48 -28.32 12.19
C GLY A 224 -35.64 -27.77 11.38
N GLU A 225 -35.57 -27.96 10.07
CA GLU A 225 -36.76 -27.95 9.21
C GLU A 225 -37.71 -29.08 9.63
#